data_AF-A0A7V4WVD3-F1
#
_entry.id   AF-A0A7V4WVD3-F1
#
_cell.length_a   1.000
_cell.length_b   1.000
_cell.length_c   1.000
_cell.angle_alpha   90.00
_cell.angle_beta   90.00
_cell.angle_gamma   90.00
#
_symmetry.space_group_name_H-M   'P 1'
#
loop_
_entity.id
_entity.type
_entity.pdbx_description
1 polymer ?
#
loop_
_entity_poly.entity_id
_entity_poly.type
_entity_poly.pdbx_seq_one_letter_code
_entity_poly.pdbx_strand_id
1 'polypeptide(L)'
;MLIQDEQQILNRIRNHFPEEANTIDRLFKASEQFRELCIDYLDIGHMLEYWNSSQQLPAPNVLKEYRALLQELEKEIKSTVQDSINPNYPNRFNDLETSA
;
A
#
# COMPACT_ATOMS: atom_id res chain seq x y z
N MET A 1 1.39 -0.67 -15.65
CA MET A 1 0.38 -0.58 -14.59
C MET A 1 -0.57 -1.75 -14.76
N LEU A 2 -0.46 -2.78 -13.92
CA LEU A 2 -1.20 -4.05 -14.09
C LEU A 2 -2.54 -4.08 -13.33
N ILE A 3 -2.89 -3.00 -12.63
CA ILE A 3 -4.18 -2.84 -11.97
C ILE A 3 -4.76 -1.48 -12.39
N GLN A 4 -5.90 -1.48 -13.11
CA GLN A 4 -6.57 -0.26 -13.59
C GLN A 4 -7.93 -0.01 -12.89
N ASP A 5 -8.32 -0.87 -11.96
CA ASP A 5 -9.62 -0.82 -11.30
C ASP A 5 -9.45 -0.59 -9.79
N GLU A 6 -9.85 0.60 -9.34
CA GLU A 6 -9.85 1.00 -7.93
C GLU A 6 -10.60 0.02 -7.01
N GLN A 7 -11.68 -0.61 -7.50
CA GLN A 7 -12.41 -1.59 -6.70
C GLN A 7 -11.60 -2.87 -6.51
N GLN A 8 -10.82 -3.28 -7.52
CA GLN A 8 -9.93 -4.42 -7.38
C GLN A 8 -8.75 -4.13 -6.44
N ILE A 9 -8.19 -2.91 -6.52
CA ILE A 9 -7.15 -2.46 -5.59
C ILE A 9 -7.69 -2.52 -4.16
N LEU A 10 -8.84 -1.89 -3.92
CA LEU A 10 -9.44 -1.83 -2.59
C LEU A 10 -9.75 -3.23 -2.04
N ASN A 11 -10.33 -4.12 -2.86
CA ASN A 11 -10.61 -5.50 -2.46
C ASN A 11 -9.34 -6.27 -2.09
N ARG A 12 -8.26 -6.12 -2.86
CA ARG A 12 -6.98 -6.77 -2.57
C ARG A 12 -6.40 -6.26 -1.26
N ILE A 13 -6.34 -4.95 -1.07
CA ILE A 13 -5.84 -4.34 0.18
C ILE A 13 -6.65 -4.83 1.38
N ARG A 14 -7.98 -4.86 1.30
CA ARG A 14 -8.82 -5.39 2.40
C ARG A 14 -8.53 -6.84 2.74
N ASN A 15 -8.15 -7.66 1.77
CA ASN A 15 -7.77 -9.04 2.03
C ASN A 15 -6.41 -9.15 2.76
N HIS A 16 -5.51 -8.19 2.54
CA HIS A 16 -4.24 -8.10 3.27
C HIS A 16 -4.40 -7.51 4.69
N PHE A 17 -5.39 -6.63 4.88
CA PHE A 17 -5.65 -5.92 6.14
C PHE A 17 -7.14 -6.04 6.54
N PRO A 18 -7.61 -7.26 6.90
CA PRO A 18 -9.03 -7.51 7.11
C PRO A 18 -9.58 -6.84 8.37
N GLU A 19 -8.77 -6.64 9.41
CA GLU A 19 -9.20 -6.05 10.68
C GLU A 19 -9.56 -4.56 10.53
N GLU A 20 -8.89 -3.87 9.62
CA GLU A 20 -9.03 -2.43 9.41
C GLU A 20 -9.75 -2.04 8.10
N ALA A 21 -10.43 -3.00 7.47
CA ALA A 21 -11.07 -2.83 6.15
C ALA A 21 -11.96 -1.58 6.04
N ASN A 22 -12.74 -1.25 7.07
CA ASN A 22 -13.60 -0.07 7.07
C ASN A 22 -12.81 1.25 7.08
N THR A 23 -11.67 1.28 7.77
CA THR A 23 -10.79 2.44 7.83
C THR A 23 -10.05 2.61 6.50
N ILE A 24 -9.61 1.51 5.90
CA ILE A 24 -9.02 1.47 4.56
C ILE A 24 -10.01 1.98 3.52
N ASP A 25 -11.27 1.52 3.52
CA ASP A 25 -12.30 1.99 2.59
C ASP A 25 -12.46 3.52 2.63
N ARG A 26 -12.44 4.09 3.83
CA ARG A 26 -12.57 5.54 4.04
C ARG A 26 -11.32 6.28 3.59
N LEU A 27 -10.13 5.83 3.99
CA LEU A 27 -8.87 6.46 3.59
C LEU A 27 -8.64 6.38 2.08
N PHE A 28 -8.93 5.25 1.46
CA PHE A 28 -8.79 5.04 0.02
C PHE A 28 -9.70 5.98 -0.78
N LYS A 29 -10.91 6.24 -0.30
CA LYS A 29 -11.81 7.22 -0.95
C LYS A 29 -11.36 8.67 -0.72
N ALA A 30 -10.85 8.96 0.47
CA ALA A 30 -10.59 10.34 0.91
C ALA A 30 -9.19 10.87 0.56
N SER A 31 -8.18 10.02 0.42
CA SER A 31 -6.78 10.42 0.24
C SER A 31 -6.18 9.81 -1.02
N GLU A 32 -5.78 10.65 -1.98
CA GLU A 32 -5.05 10.23 -3.18
C GLU A 32 -3.69 9.62 -2.83
N GLN A 33 -2.96 10.23 -1.90
CA GLN A 33 -1.66 9.74 -1.44
C GLN A 33 -1.78 8.34 -0.83
N PHE A 34 -2.85 8.07 -0.07
CA PHE A 34 -3.10 6.72 0.45
C PHE A 34 -3.48 5.72 -0.65
N ARG A 35 -4.19 6.17 -1.71
CA ARG A 35 -4.45 5.32 -2.88
C ARG A 35 -3.15 4.95 -3.59
N GLU A 36 -2.27 5.93 -3.84
CA GLU A 36 -0.97 5.70 -4.46
C GLU A 36 -0.13 4.72 -3.63
N LEU A 37 -0.08 4.90 -2.31
CA LEU A 37 0.59 3.97 -1.40
C LEU A 37 0.06 2.53 -1.52
N CYS A 38 -1.26 2.36 -1.60
CA CYS A 38 -1.88 1.06 -1.82
C CYS A 38 -1.51 0.45 -3.18
N ILE A 39 -1.44 1.27 -4.23
CA ILE A 39 -1.07 0.85 -5.59
C ILE A 39 0.38 0.36 -5.59
N ASP A 40 1.31 1.13 -5.03
CA ASP A 40 2.73 0.78 -4.96
C ASP A 40 2.95 -0.53 -4.20
N TYR A 41 2.23 -0.72 -3.09
CA TYR A 41 2.27 -1.96 -2.32
C TYR A 41 1.86 -3.18 -3.18
N LEU A 42 0.74 -3.07 -3.91
CA LEU A 42 0.25 -4.18 -4.74
C LEU A 42 1.15 -4.43 -5.96
N ASP A 43 1.65 -3.39 -6.62
CA ASP A 43 2.50 -3.53 -7.81
C ASP A 43 3.82 -4.23 -7.47
N ILE A 44 4.42 -3.91 -6.31
CA ILE A 44 5.63 -4.58 -5.83
C ILE A 44 5.33 -6.02 -5.41
N GLY A 45 4.19 -6.26 -4.73
CA GLY A 45 3.74 -7.60 -4.39
C GLY A 45 3.58 -8.48 -5.63
N HIS A 46 2.92 -7.97 -6.66
CA HIS A 46 2.76 -8.65 -7.95
C HIS A 46 4.09 -8.94 -8.64
N MET A 47 5.03 -7.99 -8.62
CA MET A 47 6.34 -8.20 -9.25
C MET A 47 7.11 -9.33 -8.54
N LEU A 48 7.05 -9.38 -7.22
CA LEU A 48 7.66 -10.44 -6.43
C LEU A 48 6.99 -11.81 -6.66
N GLU A 49 5.66 -11.87 -6.77
CA GLU A 49 4.91 -13.08 -7.10
C GLU A 49 5.22 -13.59 -8.52
N TYR A 50 5.28 -12.66 -9.48
CA TYR A 50 5.67 -12.97 -10.86
C TYR A 50 7.07 -13.58 -10.90
N TRP A 51 8.06 -12.97 -10.24
CA TRP A 51 9.41 -13.52 -10.24
C TRP A 51 9.48 -14.88 -9.55
N ASN A 52 8.77 -15.07 -8.43
CA ASN A 52 8.73 -16.34 -7.71
C ASN A 52 8.13 -17.49 -8.54
N SER A 53 7.20 -17.19 -9.45
CA SER A 53 6.58 -18.17 -10.35
C SER A 53 7.26 -18.29 -11.71
N SER A 54 8.15 -17.35 -12.08
CA SER A 54 8.89 -17.38 -13.34
C SER A 54 10.22 -18.14 -13.24
N GLN A 55 10.72 -18.62 -14.38
CA GLN A 55 12.08 -19.15 -14.49
C GLN A 55 13.16 -18.05 -14.59
N GLN A 56 12.77 -16.77 -14.62
CA GLN A 56 13.66 -15.62 -14.78
C GLN A 56 13.66 -14.79 -13.49
N LEU A 57 14.33 -15.33 -12.47
CA LEU A 57 14.57 -14.61 -11.23
C LEU A 57 15.56 -13.45 -11.48
N PRO A 58 15.29 -12.24 -10.96
CA PRO A 58 16.28 -11.18 -10.97
C PRO A 58 17.42 -11.53 -9.99
N ALA A 59 18.47 -10.70 -10.02
CA ALA A 59 19.61 -10.89 -9.13
C ALA A 59 19.17 -10.89 -7.64
N PRO A 60 19.80 -11.69 -6.76
CA PRO A 60 19.38 -11.84 -5.37
C PRO A 60 19.29 -10.53 -4.57
N ASN A 61 20.14 -9.55 -4.88
CA ASN A 61 20.11 -8.21 -4.28
C ASN A 61 18.84 -7.43 -4.66
N VAL A 62 18.40 -7.53 -5.92
CA VAL A 62 17.16 -6.90 -6.39
C VAL A 62 15.95 -7.50 -5.66
N LEU A 63 15.89 -8.82 -5.51
CA LEU A 63 14.83 -9.47 -4.72
C LEU A 63 14.82 -8.99 -3.26
N LYS A 64 16.00 -8.81 -2.66
CA LYS A 64 16.12 -8.32 -1.29
C LYS A 64 15.59 -6.88 -1.17
N GLU A 65 15.93 -6.01 -2.10
CA GLU A 65 15.48 -4.61 -2.13
C GLU A 65 13.96 -4.51 -2.28
N TYR A 66 13.37 -5.25 -3.22
CA TYR A 66 11.92 -5.24 -3.43
C TYR A 66 11.16 -5.82 -2.22
N ARG A 67 11.68 -6.87 -1.58
CA ARG A 67 11.10 -7.41 -0.34
C ARG A 67 11.17 -6.41 0.81
N ALA A 68 12.30 -5.71 0.95
CA ALA A 68 12.43 -4.68 1.98
C ALA A 68 11.47 -3.52 1.71
N LEU A 69 11.35 -3.07 0.46
CA LEU A 69 10.43 -2.01 0.07
C LEU A 69 8.96 -2.41 0.33
N LEU A 70 8.57 -3.64 -0.01
CA LEU A 70 7.23 -4.15 0.31
C LEU A 70 6.93 -4.09 1.81
N GLN A 71 7.91 -4.47 2.64
CA GLN A 71 7.78 -4.41 4.11
C GLN A 71 7.65 -2.97 4.63
N GLU A 72 8.36 -2.00 4.05
CA GLU A 72 8.23 -0.59 4.44
C GLU A 72 6.87 -0.02 4.05
N LEU A 73 6.38 -0.32 2.83
CA LEU A 73 5.05 0.09 2.40
C LEU A 73 3.95 -0.53 3.27
N GLU A 74 4.09 -1.80 3.64
CA GLU A 74 3.15 -2.46 4.56
C GLU A 74 3.11 -1.76 5.92
N LYS A 75 4.27 -1.37 6.46
CA LYS A 75 4.35 -0.62 7.73
C LYS A 75 3.70 0.75 7.59
N GLU A 76 3.92 1.43 6.47
CA GLU A 76 3.37 2.76 6.23
C GLU A 76 1.83 2.73 6.12
N ILE A 77 1.28 1.71 5.44
CA ILE A 77 -0.16 1.46 5.40
C ILE A 77 -0.69 1.22 6.81
N LYS A 78 -0.06 0.32 7.60
CA LYS A 78 -0.49 0.04 8.98
C LYS A 78 -0.43 1.28 9.87
N SER A 79 0.66 2.05 9.80
CA SER A 79 0.82 3.28 10.58
C SER A 79 -0.26 4.28 10.22
N THR A 80 -0.50 4.52 8.93
CA THR A 80 -1.57 5.44 8.48
C THR A 80 -2.93 5.03 9.02
N VAL A 81 -3.26 3.75 8.88
CA VAL A 81 -4.55 3.22 9.31
C VAL A 81 -4.71 3.41 10.82
N GLN A 82 -3.67 3.10 11.61
CA GLN A 82 -3.66 3.31 13.06
C GLN A 82 -3.78 4.79 13.44
N ASP A 83 -3.04 5.67 12.77
CA ASP A 83 -3.06 7.11 12.98
C ASP A 83 -4.45 7.69 12.68
N SER A 84 -5.11 7.20 11.62
CA SER A 84 -6.48 7.64 11.27
C SER A 84 -7.57 7.16 12.24
N ILE A 85 -7.29 6.12 13.04
CA ILE A 85 -8.16 5.65 14.11
C ILE A 85 -7.92 6.47 15.38
N ASN A 86 -6.70 6.96 15.58
CA ASN A 86 -6.35 7.74 16.76
C ASN A 86 -6.66 9.24 16.55
N PRO A 87 -7.68 9.80 17.20
CA PRO A 87 -8.05 11.21 17.00
C PRO A 87 -6.99 12.22 17.45
N ASN A 88 -5.94 11.78 18.16
CA ASN A 88 -4.85 12.64 18.62
C ASN A 88 -3.62 12.64 17.70
N TYR A 89 -3.62 11.87 16.60
CA TYR A 89 -2.57 11.91 15.59
C TYR A 89 -3.14 12.50 14.29
N PRO A 90 -2.62 13.65 13.82
CA PRO A 90 -2.98 14.13 12.49
C PRO A 90 -2.58 13.05 11.49
N ASN A 91 -3.52 12.65 10.63
CA ASN A 91 -3.24 11.75 9.52
C ASN A 91 -2.03 12.30 8.77
N ARG A 92 -0.96 11.51 8.60
CA ARG A 92 0.28 11.93 7.92
C ARG A 92 0.07 12.49 6.51
N PHE A 93 -1.10 12.21 5.91
CA PHE A 93 -1.52 12.73 4.62
C PHE A 93 -2.26 14.08 4.67
N ASN A 94 -2.57 14.60 5.86
CA ASN A 94 -3.19 15.93 6.03
C ASN A 94 -2.17 17.08 5.93
N ASP A 95 -0.87 16.81 6.12
CA ASP A 95 0.16 17.86 6.18
C ASP A 95 0.65 18.33 4.79
N LEU A 96 0.22 17.68 3.71
CA LEU A 96 0.69 17.96 2.35
C LEU A 96 -0.27 18.83 1.50
N GLU A 97 -1.49 19.11 1.98
CA GLU A 97 -2.44 19.98 1.24
C GLU A 97 -2.35 21.48 1.59
N THR A 98 -1.49 21.88 2.53
CA THR A 98 -1.40 23.29 2.98
C THR A 98 -0.17 24.07 2.46
N SER A 99 0.42 23.63 1.35
CA SER A 99 1.47 24.39 0.66
C SER A 99 1.11 24.58 -0.81
N ALA A 100 0.13 25.45 -1.06
CA ALA A 100 -0.15 26.04 -2.37
C ALA A 100 -0.33 27.55 -2.22
#